data_AF-A0A5E5QLI1-F1
#
_entry.id   AF-A0A5E5QLI1-F1
#
_cell.length_a   1.000
_cell.length_b   1.000
_cell.length_c   1.000
_cell.angle_alpha   90.00
_cell.angle_beta   90.00
_cell.angle_gamma   90.00
#
_symmetry.space_group_name_H-M   'P 1'
#
loop_
_entity.id
_entity.type
_entity.pdbx_description
1 polymer ?
#
loop_
_entity_poly.entity_id
_entity_poly.type
_entity_poly.pdbx_seq_one_letter_code
_entity_poly.pdbx_strand_id
1 'polypeptide(L)'
;MLILKQLENLSDERVVLQFKRNPYYQYFCGHSNYIPDVPCNATELVHFRNRIGTDGFNLIFKMSVELHGKQAQESTVLIDTTVQEKNITYPTDA
;
A
#
# COMPACT_ATOMS: atom_id res chain seq x y z
N MET A 1 3.98 7.22 -0.83
CA MET A 1 2.56 7.03 -0.43
C MET A 1 2.06 5.60 -0.49
N LEU A 2 2.30 4.81 -1.56
CA LEU A 2 1.82 3.42 -1.63
C LEU A 2 2.32 2.53 -0.48
N ILE A 3 3.56 2.73 -0.03
CA ILE A 3 4.12 2.00 1.11
C ILE A 3 3.39 2.35 2.41
N LEU A 4 3.15 3.64 2.68
CA LEU A 4 2.38 4.09 3.85
C LEU A 4 0.95 3.53 3.86
N LYS A 5 0.34 3.42 2.68
CA LYS A 5 -0.97 2.78 2.53
C LYS A 5 -0.95 1.34 3.02
N GLN A 6 0.06 0.57 2.60
CA GLN A 6 0.20 -0.84 2.94
C GLN A 6 0.56 -1.05 4.42
N LEU A 7 1.49 -0.25 4.95
CA LEU A 7 1.94 -0.33 6.34
C LEU A 7 0.80 -0.09 7.33
N GLU A 8 -0.08 0.87 7.02
CA GLU A 8 -1.15 1.31 7.91
C GLU A 8 -2.52 0.70 7.53
N ASN A 9 -2.55 -0.15 6.49
CA ASN A 9 -3.76 -0.77 5.95
C ASN A 9 -4.90 0.25 5.68
N LEU A 10 -4.57 1.37 5.02
CA LEU A 10 -5.48 2.49 4.77
C LEU A 10 -6.07 2.45 3.34
N SER A 11 -7.23 3.07 3.14
CA SER A 11 -7.74 3.34 1.79
C SER A 11 -6.98 4.49 1.11
N ASP A 12 -7.11 4.63 -0.22
CA ASP A 12 -6.43 5.70 -0.97
C ASP A 12 -6.84 7.10 -0.47
N GLU A 13 -8.12 7.32 -0.24
CA GLU A 13 -8.65 8.58 0.32
C GLU A 13 -8.11 8.84 1.73
N ARG A 14 -8.07 7.80 2.58
CA ARG A 14 -7.58 7.93 3.95
C ARG A 14 -6.09 8.25 3.99
N VAL A 15 -5.29 7.68 3.10
CA VAL A 15 -3.86 7.99 2.97
C VAL A 15 -3.64 9.44 2.53
N VAL A 16 -4.40 9.93 1.54
CA VAL A 16 -4.33 11.32 1.06
C VAL A 16 -4.71 12.28 2.19
N LEU A 17 -5.77 11.98 2.95
CA LEU A 17 -6.18 12.78 4.10
C LEU A 17 -5.14 12.75 5.23
N GLN A 18 -4.56 11.58 5.49
CA GLN A 18 -3.55 11.43 6.54
C GLN A 18 -2.24 12.13 6.16
N PHE A 19 -1.87 12.16 4.88
CA PHE A 19 -0.75 12.95 4.39
C PHE A 19 -0.92 14.43 4.72
N LYS A 20 -2.11 15.00 4.46
CA LYS A 20 -2.41 16.40 4.79
C LYS A 20 -2.26 16.69 6.28
N ARG A 21 -2.67 15.76 7.14
CA ARG A 21 -2.74 15.93 8.59
C ARG A 21 -1.45 15.57 9.33
N ASN A 22 -0.64 14.68 8.77
CA ASN A 22 0.48 14.08 9.47
C ASN A 22 1.82 14.51 8.85
N PRO A 23 2.64 15.34 9.54
CA PRO A 23 3.94 15.77 9.02
C PRO A 23 4.92 14.60 8.79
N TYR A 24 4.80 13.50 9.55
CA TYR A 24 5.63 12.32 9.35
C TYR A 24 5.38 11.66 7.98
N TYR A 25 4.14 11.70 7.48
CA TYR A 25 3.81 11.14 6.17
C TYR A 25 4.42 11.98 5.06
N GLN A 26 4.45 13.30 5.23
CA GLN A 26 5.05 14.22 4.28
C GLN A 26 6.57 14.05 4.24
N TYR A 27 7.19 13.97 5.42
CA TYR A 27 8.62 13.71 5.56
C TYR A 27 9.03 12.37 4.94
N PHE A 28 8.27 11.30 5.20
CA PHE A 28 8.50 10.00 4.57
C PHE A 28 8.40 10.06 3.04
N CYS A 29 7.52 10.91 2.51
CA CYS A 29 7.39 11.12 1.07
C CYS A 29 8.40 12.15 0.52
N GLY A 30 9.40 12.58 1.31
CA GLY A 30 10.48 13.45 0.87
C GLY A 30 10.22 14.96 0.97
N HIS A 31 9.16 15.39 1.68
CA HIS A 31 8.90 16.82 1.89
C HIS A 31 9.73 17.35 3.06
N SER A 32 10.45 18.45 2.84
CA SER A 32 11.28 19.10 3.87
C SER A 32 10.47 19.99 4.81
N ASN A 33 9.33 20.50 4.36
CA ASN A 33 8.47 21.40 5.10
C ASN A 33 7.05 20.82 5.19
N TYR A 34 6.34 21.16 6.26
CA TYR A 34 4.95 20.79 6.42
C TYR A 34 4.04 21.65 5.53
N ILE A 35 3.27 20.99 4.66
CA ILE A 35 2.29 21.61 3.77
C ILE A 35 0.92 21.03 4.12
N PRO A 36 -0.01 21.81 4.71
CA PRO A 36 -1.32 21.32 5.11
C PRO A 36 -2.28 21.21 3.91
N ASP A 37 -1.86 20.54 2.85
CA ASP A 37 -2.65 20.30 1.65
C ASP A 37 -2.63 18.83 1.22
N VAL A 38 -3.56 18.45 0.37
CA VAL A 38 -3.60 17.12 -0.25
C VAL A 38 -2.52 17.02 -1.33
N PRO A 39 -1.76 15.92 -1.39
CA PRO A 39 -0.67 15.79 -2.36
C PRO A 39 -1.16 15.53 -3.79
N CYS A 40 -2.32 14.87 -3.92
CA CYS A 40 -2.93 14.47 -5.18
C CYS A 40 -4.39 14.03 -4.94
N ASN A 41 -5.16 13.86 -6.00
CA ASN A 41 -6.46 13.21 -5.91
C ASN A 41 -6.28 11.69 -5.64
N ALA A 42 -7.09 11.11 -4.75
CA ALA A 42 -7.05 9.68 -4.44
C ALA A 42 -7.18 8.77 -5.69
N THR A 43 -7.94 9.21 -6.71
CA THR A 43 -8.07 8.47 -7.97
C THR A 43 -6.75 8.40 -8.75
N GLU A 44 -5.87 9.39 -8.62
CA GLU A 44 -4.55 9.36 -9.25
C GLU A 44 -3.68 8.21 -8.71
N LEU A 45 -3.87 7.81 -7.45
CA LEU A 45 -3.18 6.63 -6.90
C LEU A 45 -3.62 5.34 -7.59
N VAL A 46 -4.89 5.26 -8.01
CA VAL A 46 -5.41 4.12 -8.79
C VAL A 46 -4.78 4.12 -10.18
N HIS A 47 -4.79 5.27 -10.86
CA HIS A 47 -4.17 5.40 -12.18
C HIS A 47 -2.67 5.13 -12.15
N PHE A 48 -1.98 5.58 -11.09
CA PHE A 48 -0.57 5.31 -10.90
C PHE A 48 -0.30 3.81 -10.76
N ARG A 49 -1.06 3.09 -9.92
CA ARG A 49 -0.96 1.62 -9.81
C ARG A 49 -1.20 0.91 -11.13
N ASN A 50 -2.23 1.33 -11.87
CA ASN A 50 -2.54 0.73 -13.17
C ASN A 50 -1.44 0.99 -14.20
N ARG A 51 -0.79 2.17 -14.15
CA ARG A 51 0.29 2.54 -15.07
C ARG A 51 1.59 1.79 -14.80
N ILE A 52 1.97 1.61 -13.53
CA ILE A 52 3.20 0.87 -13.18
C ILE A 52 3.02 -0.65 -13.32
N GLY A 53 1.77 -1.13 -13.25
CA GLY A 53 1.44 -2.55 -13.33
C GLY A 53 2.05 -3.38 -12.19
N THR A 54 2.02 -4.70 -12.36
CA THR A 54 2.60 -5.65 -11.41
C THR A 54 4.11 -5.50 -11.29
N ASP A 55 4.79 -5.30 -12.42
CA ASP A 55 6.26 -5.28 -12.47
C ASP A 55 6.82 -4.05 -11.75
N GLY A 56 6.21 -2.88 -11.96
CA GLY A 56 6.59 -1.66 -11.26
C GLY A 56 6.26 -1.72 -9.77
N PHE A 57 5.14 -2.35 -9.39
CA PHE A 57 4.81 -2.57 -7.98
C PHE A 57 5.82 -3.51 -7.32
N ASN A 58 6.22 -4.59 -7.98
CA ASN A 58 7.23 -5.53 -7.50
C ASN A 58 8.59 -4.85 -7.30
N LEU A 59 8.95 -3.88 -8.14
CA LEU A 59 10.18 -3.10 -7.96
C LEU A 59 10.12 -2.23 -6.69
N ILE A 60 9.00 -1.54 -6.46
CA ILE A 60 8.78 -0.76 -5.24
C ILE A 60 8.82 -1.67 -4.01
N PHE A 61 8.20 -2.84 -4.09
CA PHE A 61 8.21 -3.83 -3.03
C PHE A 61 9.63 -4.33 -2.76
N LYS A 62 10.39 -4.70 -3.79
CA LYS A 62 11.79 -5.13 -3.66
C LYS A 62 12.64 -4.07 -2.98
N MET A 63 12.50 -2.80 -3.38
CA MET A 63 13.23 -1.70 -2.75
C MET A 63 12.83 -1.52 -1.27
N SER A 64 11.56 -1.74 -0.94
CA SER A 64 11.10 -1.71 0.45
C SER A 64 11.65 -2.88 1.29
N VAL A 65 11.83 -4.06 0.70
CA VAL A 65 12.43 -5.24 1.34
C VAL A 65 13.94 -5.00 1.57
N GLU A 66 14.64 -4.44 0.58
CA GLU A 66 16.06 -4.09 0.70
C GLU A 66 16.33 -3.06 1.80
N LEU A 67 15.41 -2.10 2.01
CA LEU A 67 15.48 -1.14 3.12
C LEU A 67 15.46 -1.79 4.51
N HIS A 68 14.86 -2.97 4.65
CA HIS A 68 14.83 -3.74 5.91
C HIS A 68 16.08 -4.64 6.08
N GLY A 69 16.99 -4.67 5.11
CA GLY A 69 18.29 -5.35 5.21
C GLY A 69 18.20 -6.84 5.58
N LYS A 70 19.08 -7.30 6.49
CA LYS A 70 19.13 -8.71 6.94
C LYS A 70 17.90 -9.17 7.74
N GLN A 71 17.05 -8.26 8.20
CA GLN A 71 15.81 -8.60 8.92
C GLN A 71 14.65 -8.96 7.98
N ALA A 72 14.77 -8.66 6.68
CA ALA A 72 13.78 -9.09 5.69
C ALA A 72 13.95 -10.54 5.22
N GLN A 73 15.09 -11.18 5.51
CA GLN A 73 15.31 -12.59 5.21
C GLN A 73 14.82 -13.46 6.37
N GLU A 74 13.51 -13.48 6.61
CA GLU A 74 12.92 -14.58 7.37
C GLU A 74 12.84 -15.81 6.46
N SER A 75 13.32 -16.97 6.93
CA SER A 75 13.29 -18.23 6.17
C SER A 75 11.87 -18.73 5.87
N THR A 76 10.88 -18.16 6.55
CA THR A 76 9.49 -18.57 6.51
C THR A 76 8.62 -17.35 6.25
N VAL A 77 8.15 -17.22 5.02
CA VAL A 77 7.15 -16.21 4.66
C VAL A 77 5.77 -16.76 5.06
N LEU A 78 5.29 -16.39 6.25
CA LEU A 78 3.98 -16.82 6.77
C LEU A 78 2.90 -15.90 6.20
N ILE A 79 2.50 -16.14 4.95
CA ILE A 79 1.37 -15.45 4.33
C ILE A 79 0.10 -16.13 4.85
N ASP A 80 -0.57 -15.49 5.80
CA ASP A 80 -1.92 -15.87 6.21
C ASP A 80 -2.91 -15.46 5.08
N THR A 81 -3.25 -16.40 4.21
CA THR A 81 -4.21 -16.19 3.10
C THR A 81 -5.67 -16.39 3.52
N THR A 82 -6.06 -16.11 4.77
CA THR A 82 -7.44 -16.33 5.26
C THR A 82 -8.48 -15.31 4.75
N VAL A 83 -8.24 -14.65 3.61
CA VAL A 83 -9.28 -13.91 2.87
C VAL A 83 -9.27 -14.34 1.40
N GLN A 84 -9.59 -15.60 1.16
CA GLN A 84 -10.29 -15.95 -0.07
C GLN A 84 -11.78 -16.04 0.26
N GLU A 85 -12.59 -15.19 -0.38
CA GLU A 85 -14.01 -15.46 -0.49
C GLU A 85 -14.16 -16.77 -1.27
N LYS A 86 -14.41 -17.86 -0.55
CA LYS A 86 -14.81 -19.13 -1.16
C LYS A 86 -16.13 -18.84 -1.85
N ASN A 87 -16.15 -18.84 -3.18
CA ASN A 87 -17.38 -18.82 -3.96
C ASN A 87 -18.10 -20.17 -3.76
N ILE A 88 -18.77 -20.32 -2.62
CA ILE A 88 -19.63 -21.46 -2.32
C ILE A 88 -20.95 -21.20 -3.02
N THR A 89 -21.07 -21.67 -4.26
CA THR A 89 -22.39 -21.91 -4.84
C THR A 89 -23.06 -22.98 -3.98
N TYR A 90 -24.07 -22.57 -3.21
CA TYR A 90 -24.94 -23.49 -2.49
C TYR A 90 -25.49 -24.53 -3.49
N PRO A 91 -25.42 -25.84 -3.21
CA PRO A 91 -26.16 -26.81 -4.01
C PRO A 91 -27.65 -26.57 -3.73
N THR A 92 -28.35 -26.00 -4.70
CA THR A 92 -29.80 -26.05 -4.73
C THR A 92 -30.18 -27.48 -5.10
N ASP A 93 -30.50 -28.26 -4.08
CA ASP A 93 -31.15 -29.56 -4.21
C ASP A 93 -32.66 -29.29 -4.14
N ALA A 94 -33.28 -29.07 -5.30
CA ALA A 94 -34.73 -29.18 -5.59
C ALA A 94 -34.99 -28.89 -7.08
#